data_AF-A0A3S2NVE7-F1
#
_entry.id   AF-A0A3S2NVE7-F1
#
_cell.length_a   1.000
_cell.length_b   1.000
_cell.length_c   1.000
_cell.angle_alpha   90.00
_cell.angle_beta   90.00
_cell.angle_gamma   90.00
#
_symmetry.space_group_name_H-M   'P 1'
#
loop_
_entity.id
_entity.type
_entity.pdbx_description
1 polymer ?
#
loop_
_entity_poly.entity_id
_entity_poly.type
_entity_poly.pdbx_seq_one_letter_code
_entity_poly.pdbx_strand_id
1 'polypeptide(L)'
;MDEKKNIEKEKASQGELMSRKVTEEEGEGHSDGVKASDDGGRTENRESRFSPAAGKEEAGPEQLLQELEEEQQELSRRSRQLQGKLAGRANIKLRRTVDLRKDRYEYEVCIRTLSDLKQQIRTYAESAQEQAEELHSRLQEKQDKVESEQQELDALRRSAVAVLSPHLGADAARGRVEDGLRAEKRGQDVLTKARLEHFKLVLRICRLEAELTEEAEVDVEVQRVKQKQQKEVSGTQVEELMSLTNKHGRFSKVLPKLKEKLRQTRLEVQDKRQQLVEVEAAVAEKKELLTRTKQARDSLQRDNLRLQERRGLLGNRVLLQDFEDTLDAVEQQEKQLENLKLQLAEIISCCDNMRTLIE
;
A
#
# COMPACT_ATOMS: atom_id res chain seq x y z
N MET A 1 40.22 -38.60 -15.30
CA MET A 1 39.63 -38.88 -16.64
C MET A 1 38.13 -39.09 -16.58
N ASP A 2 37.53 -39.11 -15.38
CA ASP A 2 36.12 -39.47 -15.18
C ASP A 2 35.14 -38.29 -15.25
N GLU A 3 35.60 -37.05 -15.09
CA GLU A 3 34.75 -35.85 -15.26
C GLU A 3 34.42 -35.56 -16.73
N LYS A 4 35.29 -35.92 -17.67
CA LYS A 4 35.02 -35.72 -19.11
C LYS A 4 33.95 -36.66 -19.66
N LYS A 5 33.78 -37.85 -19.05
CA LYS A 5 32.71 -38.80 -19.44
C LYS A 5 31.32 -38.40 -18.95
N ASN A 6 31.24 -37.55 -17.91
CA ASN A 6 29.95 -37.13 -17.37
C ASN A 6 29.30 -36.02 -18.21
N ILE A 7 30.12 -35.13 -18.78
CA ILE A 7 29.66 -34.01 -19.63
C ILE A 7 29.18 -34.52 -21.01
N GLU A 8 29.72 -35.62 -21.53
CA GLU A 8 29.23 -36.23 -22.78
C GLU A 8 27.90 -36.99 -22.61
N LYS A 9 27.61 -37.55 -21.42
CA LYS A 9 26.31 -38.18 -21.15
C LYS A 9 25.18 -37.17 -20.96
N GLU A 10 25.49 -35.99 -20.43
CA GLU A 10 24.48 -34.94 -20.22
C GLU A 10 24.08 -34.25 -21.53
N LYS A 11 25.01 -34.16 -22.51
CA LYS A 11 24.71 -33.63 -23.85
C LYS A 11 23.92 -34.59 -24.75
N ALA A 12 24.00 -35.90 -24.50
CA ALA A 12 23.18 -36.88 -25.23
C ALA A 12 21.70 -36.84 -24.81
N SER A 13 21.40 -36.46 -23.56
CA SER A 13 20.02 -36.44 -23.04
C SER A 13 19.23 -35.18 -23.43
N GLN A 14 19.89 -34.11 -23.87
CA GLN A 14 19.22 -32.89 -24.37
C GLN A 14 18.94 -32.90 -25.88
N GLY A 15 19.51 -33.85 -26.62
CA GLY A 15 19.32 -33.99 -28.07
C GLY A 15 18.03 -34.74 -28.49
N GLU A 16 17.35 -35.43 -27.57
CA GLU A 16 16.18 -36.26 -27.89
C GLU A 16 14.82 -35.56 -27.71
N LEU A 17 14.77 -34.31 -27.21
CA LEU A 17 13.50 -33.62 -26.97
C LEU A 17 13.00 -32.71 -28.11
N MET A 18 13.79 -32.52 -29.19
CA MET A 18 13.46 -31.57 -30.26
C MET A 18 12.98 -32.20 -31.58
N SER A 19 12.81 -33.54 -31.63
CA SER A 19 12.42 -34.26 -32.87
C SER A 19 10.97 -34.76 -32.90
N ARG A 20 10.05 -34.18 -32.12
CA ARG A 20 8.61 -34.48 -32.20
C ARG A 20 7.76 -33.21 -32.25
N LYS A 21 7.69 -32.60 -33.43
CA LYS A 21 6.54 -31.77 -33.87
C LYS A 21 6.63 -31.42 -35.35
N VAL A 22 6.32 -32.39 -36.20
CA VAL A 22 5.90 -32.23 -37.60
C VAL A 22 4.82 -33.30 -37.83
N THR A 23 3.80 -32.97 -38.63
CA THR A 23 2.49 -33.65 -38.86
C THR A 23 1.46 -33.19 -37.82
N GLU A 24 0.34 -32.52 -38.11
CA GLU A 24 -0.59 -32.54 -39.25
C GLU A 24 -1.32 -31.18 -39.31
N GLU A 25 -1.69 -30.71 -40.50
CA GLU A 25 -3.02 -30.12 -40.79
C GLU A 25 -3.05 -29.71 -42.28
N GLU A 26 -3.59 -30.63 -43.10
CA GLU A 26 -4.10 -30.32 -44.44
C GLU A 26 -5.59 -30.00 -44.34
N GLY A 27 -6.01 -28.99 -45.12
CA GLY A 27 -7.26 -29.04 -45.87
C GLY A 27 -8.49 -28.39 -45.23
N GLU A 28 -8.88 -27.23 -45.75
CA GLU A 28 -10.17 -27.08 -46.45
C GLU A 28 -10.27 -25.69 -47.09
N GLY A 29 -10.60 -25.67 -48.39
CA GLY A 29 -10.84 -24.46 -49.17
C GLY A 29 -12.32 -24.24 -49.45
N HIS A 30 -12.69 -22.97 -49.65
CA HIS A 30 -13.83 -22.49 -50.46
C HIS A 30 -13.74 -20.95 -50.49
N SER A 31 -13.33 -20.32 -51.59
CA SER A 31 -14.08 -20.00 -52.81
C SER A 31 -14.68 -18.59 -52.77
N ASP A 32 -14.40 -17.86 -53.84
CA ASP A 32 -14.72 -16.47 -54.16
C ASP A 32 -16.18 -16.05 -54.01
N GLY A 33 -16.38 -14.74 -53.79
CA GLY A 33 -17.70 -14.12 -53.81
C GLY A 33 -17.68 -12.59 -53.84
N VAL A 34 -17.05 -12.01 -54.86
CA VAL A 34 -17.31 -10.61 -55.27
C VAL A 34 -18.67 -10.55 -55.97
N LYS A 35 -19.60 -9.74 -55.47
CA LYS A 35 -20.75 -9.27 -56.27
C LYS A 35 -21.03 -7.80 -56.03
N ALA A 36 -20.63 -7.01 -57.02
CA ALA A 36 -21.32 -5.79 -57.41
C ALA A 36 -22.69 -6.16 -58.01
N SER A 37 -23.68 -5.28 -57.87
CA SER A 37 -24.92 -5.34 -58.63
C SER A 37 -25.37 -3.92 -58.93
N ASP A 38 -25.17 -3.57 -60.18
CA ASP A 38 -25.87 -2.52 -60.92
C ASP A 38 -27.03 -3.19 -61.69
N ASP A 39 -27.94 -2.35 -62.18
CA ASP A 39 -28.94 -2.57 -63.22
C ASP A 39 -30.39 -2.95 -62.85
N GLY A 40 -31.30 -2.27 -63.56
CA GLY A 40 -32.46 -2.92 -64.15
C GLY A 40 -33.83 -2.59 -63.57
N GLY A 41 -34.47 -1.53 -64.05
CA GLY A 41 -35.91 -1.36 -63.92
C GLY A 41 -36.70 -2.31 -64.83
N ARG A 42 -37.94 -2.68 -64.44
CA ARG A 42 -39.06 -2.88 -65.37
C ARG A 42 -40.40 -2.95 -64.65
N THR A 43 -41.37 -2.34 -65.32
CA THR A 43 -42.82 -2.31 -65.17
C THR A 43 -43.51 -3.68 -65.07
N GLU A 44 -44.59 -3.79 -64.29
CA GLU A 44 -45.98 -4.00 -64.77
C GLU A 44 -46.96 -4.47 -63.66
N ASN A 45 -48.13 -3.80 -63.67
CA ASN A 45 -49.49 -4.25 -63.34
C ASN A 45 -49.72 -5.60 -62.63
N ARG A 46 -50.51 -5.55 -61.54
CA ARG A 46 -51.61 -6.52 -61.35
C ARG A 46 -52.73 -5.97 -60.44
N GLU A 47 -53.92 -5.92 -61.00
CA GLU A 47 -55.20 -5.68 -60.32
C GLU A 47 -55.51 -6.78 -59.27
N SER A 48 -56.22 -6.41 -58.20
CA SER A 48 -56.97 -7.36 -57.35
C SER A 48 -58.20 -6.68 -56.76
N ARG A 49 -59.31 -7.42 -56.71
CA ARG A 49 -60.71 -6.97 -56.54
C ARG A 49 -61.34 -7.61 -55.27
N PHE A 50 -62.18 -6.83 -54.55
CA PHE A 50 -63.34 -7.20 -53.69
C PHE A 50 -63.09 -7.95 -52.34
N SER A 51 -63.77 -7.76 -51.17
CA SER A 51 -65.00 -7.05 -50.66
C SER A 51 -65.01 -6.92 -49.08
N PRO A 52 -65.96 -6.19 -48.41
CA PRO A 52 -66.02 -5.96 -46.93
C PRO A 52 -67.34 -6.33 -46.18
N ALA A 53 -67.34 -6.34 -44.82
CA ALA A 53 -68.50 -6.22 -43.85
C ALA A 53 -68.01 -6.23 -42.36
N ALA A 54 -68.77 -5.94 -41.27
CA ALA A 54 -69.40 -4.72 -40.66
C ALA A 54 -69.80 -5.01 -39.16
N GLY A 55 -69.96 -4.02 -38.24
CA GLY A 55 -70.85 -4.09 -37.02
C GLY A 55 -70.32 -3.67 -35.60
N LYS A 56 -71.11 -2.89 -34.80
CA LYS A 56 -70.88 -2.26 -33.43
C LYS A 56 -72.13 -2.36 -32.51
N GLU A 57 -72.05 -2.08 -31.18
CA GLU A 57 -73.18 -1.63 -30.27
C GLU A 57 -72.70 -0.93 -28.93
N GLU A 58 -73.52 -0.04 -28.29
CA GLU A 58 -73.21 1.01 -27.24
C GLU A 58 -74.08 0.99 -25.93
N ALA A 59 -73.64 1.68 -24.84
CA ALA A 59 -74.30 1.91 -23.52
C ALA A 59 -74.41 3.44 -23.13
N GLY A 60 -75.29 3.82 -22.17
CA GLY A 60 -75.85 5.19 -21.98
C GLY A 60 -75.05 6.30 -21.21
N PRO A 61 -75.51 7.58 -21.26
CA PRO A 61 -74.66 8.80 -21.19
C PRO A 61 -74.24 9.35 -19.80
N GLU A 62 -74.95 9.08 -18.71
CA GLU A 62 -74.65 9.74 -17.41
C GLU A 62 -73.49 9.09 -16.65
N GLN A 63 -73.34 7.76 -16.74
CA GLN A 63 -72.20 7.04 -16.17
C GLN A 63 -70.89 7.39 -16.90
N LEU A 64 -70.98 7.62 -18.21
CA LEU A 64 -69.85 8.04 -19.04
C LEU A 64 -69.25 9.38 -18.56
N LEU A 65 -70.05 10.31 -18.04
CA LEU A 65 -69.56 11.61 -17.58
C LEU A 65 -68.73 11.51 -16.30
N GLN A 66 -69.18 10.72 -15.33
CA GLN A 66 -68.47 10.54 -14.07
C GLN A 66 -67.16 9.77 -14.24
N GLU A 67 -67.17 8.73 -15.09
CA GLU A 67 -65.96 8.02 -15.50
C GLU A 67 -64.96 8.95 -16.20
N LEU A 68 -65.45 9.87 -17.05
CA LEU A 68 -64.61 10.86 -17.72
C LEU A 68 -63.90 11.82 -16.75
N GLU A 69 -64.57 12.26 -15.69
CA GLU A 69 -63.97 13.16 -14.70
C GLU A 69 -62.89 12.47 -13.87
N GLU A 70 -63.12 11.22 -13.46
CA GLU A 70 -62.13 10.40 -12.75
C GLU A 70 -60.93 10.09 -13.64
N GLU A 71 -61.15 9.74 -14.91
CA GLU A 71 -60.10 9.57 -15.90
C GLU A 71 -59.31 10.87 -16.11
N GLN A 72 -59.96 12.03 -16.15
CA GLN A 72 -59.29 13.31 -16.33
C GLN A 72 -58.38 13.66 -15.14
N GLN A 73 -58.80 13.35 -13.92
CA GLN A 73 -57.99 13.55 -12.71
C GLN A 73 -56.81 12.57 -12.66
N GLU A 74 -57.03 11.30 -13.00
CA GLU A 74 -56.01 10.25 -13.10
C GLU A 74 -54.96 10.62 -14.16
N LEU A 75 -55.39 11.08 -15.33
CA LEU A 75 -54.52 11.58 -16.41
C LEU A 75 -53.73 12.81 -15.97
N SER A 76 -54.35 13.73 -15.24
CA SER A 76 -53.68 14.92 -14.70
C SER A 76 -52.59 14.54 -13.70
N ARG A 77 -52.86 13.56 -12.82
CA ARG A 77 -51.88 13.04 -11.85
C ARG A 77 -50.71 12.33 -12.56
N ARG A 78 -51.00 11.49 -13.55
CA ARG A 78 -49.99 10.81 -14.37
C ARG A 78 -49.15 11.81 -15.16
N SER A 79 -49.77 12.85 -15.72
CA SER A 79 -49.09 13.92 -16.44
C SER A 79 -48.09 14.65 -15.54
N ARG A 80 -48.48 15.03 -14.32
CA ARG A 80 -47.54 15.64 -13.35
C ARG A 80 -46.40 14.69 -12.96
N GLN A 81 -46.69 13.40 -12.80
CA GLN A 81 -45.67 12.41 -12.45
C GLN A 81 -44.68 12.17 -13.59
N LEU A 82 -45.16 12.15 -14.83
CA LEU A 82 -44.33 12.08 -16.03
C LEU A 82 -43.50 13.36 -16.22
N GLN A 83 -44.09 14.53 -16.00
CA GLN A 83 -43.36 15.81 -16.02
C GLN A 83 -42.25 15.84 -14.96
N GLY A 84 -42.51 15.36 -13.74
CA GLY A 84 -41.48 15.24 -12.70
C GLY A 84 -40.34 14.27 -13.08
N LYS A 85 -40.68 13.11 -13.66
CA LYS A 85 -39.68 12.15 -14.16
C LYS A 85 -38.88 12.69 -15.34
N LEU A 86 -39.51 13.45 -16.23
CA LEU A 86 -38.85 14.11 -17.37
C LEU A 86 -37.91 15.22 -16.90
N ALA A 87 -38.34 16.05 -15.94
CA ALA A 87 -37.50 17.08 -15.33
C ALA A 87 -36.28 16.47 -14.60
N GLY A 88 -36.48 15.36 -13.87
CA GLY A 88 -35.39 14.60 -13.24
C GLY A 88 -34.39 14.07 -14.26
N ARG A 89 -34.86 13.50 -15.38
CA ARG A 89 -33.99 13.02 -16.47
C ARG A 89 -33.28 14.17 -17.20
N ALA A 90 -33.93 15.31 -17.37
CA ALA A 90 -33.32 16.51 -17.95
C ALA A 90 -32.18 17.03 -17.07
N ASN A 91 -32.37 17.05 -15.74
CA ASN A 91 -31.33 17.47 -14.79
C ASN A 91 -30.15 16.49 -14.71
N ILE A 92 -30.40 15.18 -14.85
CA ILE A 92 -29.33 14.17 -14.95
C ILE A 92 -28.54 14.32 -16.25
N LYS A 93 -29.21 14.67 -17.37
CA LYS A 93 -28.54 15.02 -18.63
C LYS A 93 -27.70 16.30 -18.50
N LEU A 94 -28.18 17.32 -17.78
CA LEU A 94 -27.45 18.56 -17.52
C LEU A 94 -26.23 18.37 -16.59
N ARG A 95 -26.24 17.36 -15.71
CA ARG A 95 -25.06 17.02 -14.89
C ARG A 95 -24.00 16.25 -15.68
N ARG A 96 -24.37 15.55 -16.75
CA ARG A 96 -23.44 14.89 -17.69
C ARG A 96 -22.83 15.82 -18.74
N THR A 97 -23.32 17.05 -18.89
CA THR A 97 -22.79 18.03 -19.87
C THR A 97 -21.50 18.75 -19.44
N VAL A 98 -20.87 18.33 -18.34
CA VAL A 98 -19.53 18.74 -17.93
C VAL A 98 -18.61 17.55 -18.23
N ASP A 99 -18.16 17.40 -19.48
CA ASP A 99 -16.89 17.99 -19.94
C ASP A 99 -16.86 18.22 -21.47
N LEU A 100 -17.95 18.73 -22.07
CA LEU A 100 -18.07 18.99 -23.53
C LEU A 100 -16.88 19.73 -24.17
N ARG A 101 -16.10 20.50 -23.41
CA ARG A 101 -14.90 21.18 -23.89
C ARG A 101 -13.68 20.25 -23.98
N LYS A 102 -13.51 19.35 -23.02
CA LYS A 102 -12.43 18.34 -23.05
C LYS A 102 -12.75 17.28 -24.10
N ASP A 103 -14.00 16.81 -24.16
CA ASP A 103 -14.44 15.85 -25.18
C ASP A 103 -14.31 16.43 -26.60
N ARG A 104 -14.60 17.72 -26.79
CA ARG A 104 -14.36 18.40 -28.08
C ARG A 104 -12.88 18.51 -28.41
N TYR A 105 -12.05 18.87 -27.43
CA TYR A 105 -10.61 18.96 -27.63
C TYR A 105 -10.00 17.59 -27.96
N GLU A 106 -10.37 16.53 -27.23
CA GLU A 106 -9.96 15.15 -27.49
C GLU A 106 -10.43 14.69 -28.86
N TYR A 107 -11.68 14.99 -29.24
CA TYR A 107 -12.20 14.71 -30.57
C TYR A 107 -11.46 15.46 -31.68
N GLU A 108 -11.11 16.73 -31.46
CA GLU A 108 -10.28 17.50 -32.40
C GLU A 108 -8.86 16.92 -32.53
N VAL A 109 -8.26 16.46 -31.43
CA VAL A 109 -6.96 15.77 -31.43
C VAL A 109 -7.07 14.43 -32.18
N CYS A 110 -8.14 13.66 -31.97
CA CYS A 110 -8.41 12.43 -32.71
C CYS A 110 -8.61 12.69 -34.21
N ILE A 111 -9.31 13.76 -34.60
CA ILE A 111 -9.47 14.11 -36.02
C ILE A 111 -8.14 14.52 -36.64
N ARG A 112 -7.31 15.31 -35.94
CA ARG A 112 -5.99 15.72 -36.42
C ARG A 112 -5.09 14.51 -36.62
N THR A 113 -4.96 13.65 -35.59
CA THR A 113 -4.18 12.41 -35.68
C THR A 113 -4.68 11.48 -36.79
N LEU A 114 -6.00 11.34 -36.97
CA LEU A 114 -6.56 10.56 -38.10
C LEU A 114 -6.25 11.19 -39.46
N SER A 115 -6.24 12.52 -39.54
CA SER A 115 -5.91 13.24 -40.77
C SER A 115 -4.42 13.11 -41.10
N ASP A 116 -3.56 13.22 -40.08
CA ASP A 116 -2.11 13.02 -40.19
C ASP A 116 -1.81 11.57 -40.61
N LEU A 117 -2.46 10.57 -40.00
CA LEU A 117 -2.33 9.17 -40.39
C LEU A 117 -2.82 8.91 -41.82
N LYS A 118 -3.94 9.51 -42.22
CA LYS A 118 -4.41 9.42 -43.62
C LYS A 118 -3.42 10.04 -44.59
N GLN A 119 -2.80 11.16 -44.21
CA GLN A 119 -1.78 11.81 -45.02
C GLN A 119 -0.52 10.96 -45.10
N GLN A 120 -0.06 10.37 -43.98
CA GLN A 120 1.06 9.43 -43.95
C GLN A 120 0.79 8.22 -44.85
N ILE A 121 -0.39 7.60 -44.76
CA ILE A 121 -0.76 6.47 -45.62
C ILE A 121 -0.74 6.87 -47.09
N ARG A 122 -1.27 8.06 -47.44
CA ARG A 122 -1.21 8.56 -48.83
C ARG A 122 0.23 8.76 -49.29
N THR A 123 1.07 9.40 -48.50
CA THR A 123 2.48 9.60 -48.86
C THR A 123 3.24 8.27 -48.98
N TYR A 124 2.95 7.29 -48.11
CA TYR A 124 3.53 5.95 -48.22
C TYR A 124 3.04 5.24 -49.48
N ALA A 125 1.75 5.32 -49.81
CA ALA A 125 1.18 4.73 -51.02
C ALA A 125 1.75 5.38 -52.29
N GLU A 126 1.85 6.71 -52.33
CA GLU A 126 2.48 7.46 -53.43
C GLU A 126 3.95 7.06 -53.59
N SER A 127 4.73 7.04 -52.49
CA SER A 127 6.14 6.62 -52.56
C SER A 127 6.32 5.16 -53.00
N ALA A 128 5.43 4.25 -52.57
CA ALA A 128 5.46 2.84 -52.97
C ALA A 128 5.08 2.69 -54.46
N GLN A 129 4.12 3.50 -54.93
CA GLN A 129 3.73 3.54 -56.33
C GLN A 129 4.86 4.09 -57.22
N GLU A 130 5.52 5.17 -56.81
CA GLU A 130 6.69 5.72 -57.50
C GLU A 130 7.83 4.69 -57.60
N GLN A 131 8.11 3.96 -56.51
CA GLN A 131 9.09 2.87 -56.51
C GLN A 131 8.68 1.74 -57.46
N ALA A 132 7.41 1.37 -57.51
CA ALA A 132 6.91 0.35 -58.42
C ALA A 132 7.06 0.79 -59.89
N GLU A 133 6.72 2.04 -60.21
CA GLU A 133 6.86 2.62 -61.55
C GLU A 133 8.33 2.73 -61.98
N GLU A 134 9.22 3.09 -61.05
CA GLU A 134 10.66 3.10 -61.28
C GLU A 134 11.19 1.69 -61.58
N LEU A 135 10.78 0.68 -60.80
CA LEU A 135 11.15 -0.72 -61.03
C LEU A 135 10.61 -1.24 -62.36
N HIS A 136 9.38 -0.88 -62.73
CA HIS A 136 8.80 -1.22 -64.03
C HIS A 136 9.57 -0.59 -65.19
N SER A 137 9.91 0.70 -65.07
CA SER A 137 10.71 1.40 -66.09
C SER A 137 12.08 0.75 -66.24
N ARG A 138 12.75 0.43 -65.12
CA ARG A 138 14.03 -0.29 -65.11
C ARG A 138 13.92 -1.68 -65.73
N LEU A 139 12.84 -2.42 -65.45
CA LEU A 139 12.58 -3.73 -66.07
C LEU A 139 12.44 -3.61 -67.58
N GLN A 140 11.64 -2.64 -68.05
CA GLN A 140 11.43 -2.41 -69.47
C GLN A 140 12.76 -2.07 -70.16
N GLU A 141 13.55 -1.16 -69.60
CA GLU A 141 14.88 -0.84 -70.15
C GLU A 141 15.81 -2.06 -70.22
N LYS A 142 15.78 -2.94 -69.22
CA LYS A 142 16.58 -4.16 -69.23
C LYS A 142 16.09 -5.15 -70.27
N GLN A 143 14.78 -5.25 -70.46
CA GLN A 143 14.18 -6.10 -71.48
C GLN A 143 14.53 -5.62 -72.89
N ASP A 144 14.38 -4.32 -73.16
CA ASP A 144 14.74 -3.72 -74.46
C ASP A 144 16.24 -3.94 -74.76
N LYS A 145 17.11 -3.81 -73.74
CA LYS A 145 18.56 -4.11 -73.87
C LYS A 145 18.80 -5.58 -74.23
N VAL A 146 18.15 -6.51 -73.53
CA VAL A 146 18.26 -7.95 -73.83
C VAL A 146 17.78 -8.25 -75.24
N GLU A 147 16.68 -7.65 -75.69
CA GLU A 147 16.16 -7.82 -77.05
C GLU A 147 17.13 -7.27 -78.10
N SER A 148 17.75 -6.11 -77.86
CA SER A 148 18.79 -5.57 -78.77
C SER A 148 20.03 -6.47 -78.84
N GLU A 149 20.54 -6.94 -77.70
CA GLU A 149 21.72 -7.82 -77.64
C GLU A 149 21.43 -9.19 -78.30
N GLN A 150 20.20 -9.70 -78.17
CA GLN A 150 19.78 -10.92 -78.85
C GLN A 150 19.76 -10.76 -80.37
N GLN A 151 19.25 -9.64 -80.87
CA GLN A 151 19.25 -9.35 -82.31
C GLN A 151 20.68 -9.23 -82.87
N GLU A 152 21.58 -8.60 -82.12
CA GLU A 152 23.01 -8.51 -82.46
C GLU A 152 23.69 -9.89 -82.47
N LEU A 153 23.43 -10.72 -81.46
CA LEU A 153 23.93 -12.09 -81.40
C LEU A 153 23.46 -12.93 -82.60
N ASP A 154 22.18 -12.81 -82.98
CA ASP A 154 21.62 -13.52 -84.12
C ASP A 154 22.22 -13.03 -85.45
N ALA A 155 22.47 -11.73 -85.59
CA ALA A 155 23.17 -11.18 -86.74
C ALA A 155 24.61 -11.72 -86.83
N LEU A 156 25.32 -11.75 -85.70
CA LEU A 156 26.67 -12.31 -85.61
C LEU A 156 26.67 -13.81 -85.94
N ARG A 157 25.68 -14.57 -85.46
CA ARG A 157 25.50 -16.00 -85.78
C ARG A 157 25.33 -16.20 -87.28
N ARG A 158 24.46 -15.43 -87.94
CA ARG A 158 24.25 -15.50 -89.39
C ARG A 158 25.53 -15.16 -90.17
N SER A 159 26.23 -14.11 -89.74
CA SER A 159 27.52 -13.68 -90.31
C SER A 159 28.60 -14.78 -90.18
N ALA A 160 28.78 -15.35 -88.99
CA ALA A 160 29.76 -16.41 -88.74
C ALA A 160 29.47 -17.66 -89.60
N VAL A 161 28.20 -18.05 -89.73
CA VAL A 161 27.81 -19.15 -90.62
C VAL A 161 28.13 -18.83 -92.08
N ALA A 162 27.84 -17.60 -92.54
CA ALA A 162 28.14 -17.18 -93.91
C ALA A 162 29.65 -17.20 -94.21
N VAL A 163 30.50 -16.78 -93.26
CA VAL A 163 31.97 -16.81 -93.39
C VAL A 163 32.53 -18.23 -93.42
N LEU A 164 31.97 -19.15 -92.62
CA LEU A 164 32.45 -20.53 -92.50
C LEU A 164 31.89 -21.47 -93.59
N SER A 165 30.75 -21.14 -94.19
CA SER A 165 30.05 -21.98 -95.18
C SER A 165 30.89 -22.35 -96.42
N PRO A 166 31.69 -21.44 -97.03
CA PRO A 166 32.51 -21.78 -98.20
C PRO A 166 33.62 -22.81 -97.92
N HIS A 167 34.08 -22.93 -96.68
CA HIS A 167 35.20 -23.80 -96.31
C HIS A 167 34.77 -25.15 -95.73
N LEU A 168 33.61 -25.20 -95.06
CA LEU A 168 33.14 -26.38 -94.31
C LEU A 168 31.83 -26.96 -94.85
N GLY A 169 31.10 -26.22 -95.69
CA GLY A 169 29.71 -26.51 -96.05
C GLY A 169 28.72 -25.92 -95.05
N ALA A 170 27.50 -25.59 -95.52
CA ALA A 170 26.52 -24.82 -94.75
C ALA A 170 26.11 -25.49 -93.42
N ASP A 171 25.93 -26.81 -93.42
CA ASP A 171 25.48 -27.53 -92.22
C ASP A 171 26.61 -27.75 -91.21
N ALA A 172 27.84 -28.02 -91.67
CA ALA A 172 28.99 -28.13 -90.78
C ALA A 172 29.40 -26.78 -90.18
N ALA A 173 29.26 -25.68 -90.94
CA ALA A 173 29.45 -24.31 -90.44
C ALA A 173 28.44 -23.97 -89.33
N ARG A 174 27.16 -24.31 -89.52
CA ARG A 174 26.12 -24.17 -88.48
C ARG A 174 26.46 -24.98 -87.23
N GLY A 175 26.85 -26.24 -87.39
CA GLY A 175 27.24 -27.12 -86.28
C GLY A 175 28.39 -26.55 -85.44
N ARG A 176 29.45 -26.04 -86.08
CA ARG A 176 30.60 -25.41 -85.39
C ARG A 176 30.21 -24.19 -84.56
N VAL A 177 29.38 -23.31 -85.10
CA VAL A 177 28.90 -22.11 -84.39
C VAL A 177 28.01 -22.51 -83.20
N GLU A 178 27.15 -23.51 -83.37
CA GLU A 178 26.30 -24.04 -82.31
C GLU A 178 27.08 -24.77 -81.20
N ASP A 179 28.15 -25.50 -81.54
CA ASP A 179 29.06 -26.09 -80.57
C ASP A 179 29.73 -25.02 -79.69
N GLY A 180 30.20 -23.93 -80.31
CA GLY A 180 30.77 -22.78 -79.59
C GLY A 180 29.77 -22.11 -78.65
N LEU A 181 28.55 -21.85 -79.13
CA LEU A 181 27.45 -21.32 -78.32
C LEU A 181 27.08 -22.27 -77.17
N ARG A 182 27.10 -23.59 -77.39
CA ARG A 182 26.87 -24.59 -76.33
C ARG A 182 27.99 -24.60 -75.29
N ALA A 183 29.25 -24.44 -75.71
CA ALA A 183 30.38 -24.35 -74.78
C ALA A 183 30.29 -23.08 -73.92
N GLU A 184 29.96 -21.94 -74.52
CA GLU A 184 29.77 -20.67 -73.82
C GLU A 184 28.61 -20.76 -72.81
N LYS A 185 27.45 -21.30 -73.21
CA LYS A 185 26.31 -21.52 -72.32
C LYS A 185 26.68 -22.37 -71.10
N ARG A 186 27.46 -23.45 -71.28
CA ARG A 186 27.95 -24.26 -70.16
C ARG A 186 28.84 -23.46 -69.22
N GLY A 187 29.70 -22.60 -69.75
CA GLY A 187 30.52 -21.68 -68.95
C GLY A 187 29.66 -20.70 -68.14
N GLN A 188 28.65 -20.10 -68.77
CA GLN A 188 27.69 -19.21 -68.11
C GLN A 188 26.87 -19.93 -67.03
N ASP A 189 26.45 -21.17 -67.24
CA ASP A 189 25.74 -21.96 -66.23
C ASP A 189 26.59 -22.20 -64.99
N VAL A 190 27.88 -22.51 -65.17
CA VAL A 190 28.83 -22.67 -64.05
C VAL A 190 29.03 -21.35 -63.31
N LEU A 191 29.21 -20.24 -64.04
CA LEU A 191 29.33 -18.90 -63.44
C LEU A 191 28.07 -18.52 -62.66
N THR A 192 26.88 -18.82 -63.20
CA THR A 192 25.60 -18.50 -62.56
C THR A 192 25.42 -19.31 -61.28
N LYS A 193 25.80 -20.59 -61.28
CA LYS A 193 25.83 -21.42 -60.07
C LYS A 193 26.78 -20.85 -59.02
N ALA A 194 28.00 -20.48 -59.41
CA ALA A 194 28.97 -19.88 -58.50
C ALA A 194 28.49 -18.54 -57.92
N ARG A 195 27.85 -17.69 -58.73
CA ARG A 195 27.23 -16.44 -58.26
C ARG A 195 26.10 -16.71 -57.27
N LEU A 196 25.25 -17.70 -57.53
CA LEU A 196 24.17 -18.08 -56.63
C LEU A 196 24.70 -18.61 -55.30
N GLU A 197 25.76 -19.42 -55.31
CA GLU A 197 26.45 -19.85 -54.09
C GLU A 197 27.06 -18.67 -53.32
N HIS A 198 27.71 -17.75 -54.03
CA HIS A 198 28.23 -16.53 -53.43
C HIS A 198 27.12 -15.70 -52.76
N PHE A 199 25.98 -15.48 -53.42
CA PHE A 199 24.84 -14.79 -52.82
C PHE A 199 24.29 -15.52 -51.60
N LYS A 200 24.20 -16.86 -51.61
CA LYS A 200 23.79 -17.64 -50.43
C LYS A 200 24.76 -17.45 -49.27
N LEU A 201 26.06 -17.44 -49.53
CA LEU A 201 27.09 -17.20 -48.51
C LEU A 201 27.02 -15.79 -47.95
N VAL A 202 26.87 -14.77 -48.81
CA VAL A 202 26.70 -13.37 -48.38
C VAL A 202 25.46 -13.23 -47.49
N LEU A 203 24.32 -13.80 -47.90
CA LEU A 203 23.11 -13.79 -47.07
C LEU A 203 23.31 -14.50 -45.72
N ARG A 204 24.07 -15.60 -45.69
CA ARG A 204 24.38 -16.30 -44.45
C ARG A 204 25.28 -15.46 -43.53
N ILE A 205 26.28 -14.78 -44.10
CA ILE A 205 27.15 -13.87 -43.35
C ILE A 205 26.32 -12.74 -42.74
N CYS A 206 25.49 -12.05 -43.53
CA CYS A 206 24.66 -10.95 -43.02
C CYS A 206 23.73 -11.40 -41.87
N ARG A 207 23.17 -12.61 -41.95
CA ARG A 207 22.35 -13.16 -40.85
C ARG A 207 23.16 -13.41 -39.58
N LEU A 208 24.34 -14.01 -39.71
CA LEU A 208 25.23 -14.28 -38.58
C LEU A 208 25.77 -12.99 -37.95
N GLU A 209 26.06 -11.98 -38.76
CA GLU A 209 26.46 -10.66 -38.27
C GLU A 209 25.32 -9.99 -37.50
N ALA A 210 24.07 -10.07 -37.99
CA ALA A 210 22.90 -9.55 -37.28
C ALA A 210 22.70 -10.26 -35.92
N GLU A 211 22.74 -11.59 -35.90
CA GLU A 211 22.68 -12.39 -34.67
C GLU A 211 23.79 -12.00 -33.68
N LEU A 212 25.02 -11.84 -34.15
CA LEU A 212 26.15 -11.43 -33.32
C LEU A 212 25.98 -10.01 -32.76
N THR A 213 25.45 -9.07 -33.56
CA THR A 213 25.17 -7.72 -33.08
C THR A 213 24.06 -7.70 -32.03
N GLU A 214 23.00 -8.48 -32.21
CA GLU A 214 21.92 -8.60 -31.21
C GLU A 214 22.46 -9.20 -29.90
N GLU A 215 23.26 -10.27 -29.96
CA GLU A 215 23.89 -10.86 -28.77
C GLU A 215 24.80 -9.86 -28.06
N ALA A 216 25.61 -9.10 -28.80
CA ALA A 216 26.48 -8.07 -28.23
C ALA A 216 25.68 -6.93 -27.58
N GLU A 217 24.57 -6.51 -28.16
CA GLU A 217 23.68 -5.50 -27.58
C GLU A 217 23.03 -6.01 -26.28
N VAL A 218 22.58 -7.27 -26.26
CA VAL A 218 22.04 -7.91 -25.05
C VAL A 218 23.11 -7.98 -23.96
N ASP A 219 24.34 -8.35 -24.28
CA ASP A 219 25.44 -8.41 -23.31
C ASP A 219 25.75 -7.04 -22.71
N VAL A 220 25.77 -5.99 -23.54
CA VAL A 220 25.95 -4.61 -23.07
C VAL A 220 24.81 -4.19 -22.16
N GLU A 221 23.56 -4.51 -22.49
CA GLU A 221 22.41 -4.17 -21.65
C GLU A 221 22.41 -4.95 -20.33
N VAL A 222 22.75 -6.24 -20.36
CA VAL A 222 22.94 -7.06 -19.15
C VAL A 222 24.03 -6.46 -18.27
N GLN A 223 25.16 -6.03 -18.83
CA GLN A 223 26.21 -5.35 -18.07
C GLN A 223 25.73 -4.02 -17.48
N ARG A 224 24.95 -3.23 -18.22
CA ARG A 224 24.36 -1.98 -17.72
C ARG A 224 23.41 -2.22 -16.56
N VAL A 225 22.54 -3.23 -16.66
CA VAL A 225 21.62 -3.63 -15.58
C VAL A 225 22.41 -4.07 -14.35
N LYS A 226 23.44 -4.91 -14.51
CA LYS A 226 24.32 -5.33 -13.40
C LYS A 226 25.00 -4.15 -12.72
N GLN A 227 25.52 -3.19 -13.50
CA GLN A 227 26.13 -1.98 -12.95
C GLN A 227 25.12 -1.10 -12.20
N LYS A 228 23.91 -0.93 -12.73
CA LYS A 228 22.83 -0.18 -12.05
C LYS A 228 22.47 -0.85 -10.71
N GLN A 229 22.26 -2.16 -10.70
CA GLN A 229 21.97 -2.92 -9.48
C GLN A 229 23.10 -2.81 -8.46
N GLN A 230 24.36 -2.92 -8.89
CA GLN A 230 25.51 -2.77 -7.99
C GLN A 230 25.56 -1.35 -7.37
N LYS A 231 25.28 -0.32 -8.16
CA LYS A 231 25.19 1.06 -7.67
C LYS A 231 24.07 1.22 -6.64
N GLU A 232 22.89 0.68 -6.90
CA GLU A 232 21.75 0.72 -5.97
C GLU A 232 22.05 0.00 -4.65
N VAL A 233 22.64 -1.20 -4.72
CA VAL A 233 23.07 -1.95 -3.52
C VAL A 233 24.13 -1.18 -2.74
N SER A 234 25.12 -0.60 -3.41
CA SER A 234 26.14 0.22 -2.72
C SER A 234 25.55 1.50 -2.13
N GLY A 235 24.58 2.13 -2.80
CA GLY A 235 23.88 3.31 -2.33
C GLY A 235 23.07 3.03 -1.07
N THR A 236 22.26 1.96 -1.08
CA THR A 236 21.49 1.53 0.10
C THR A 236 22.39 1.21 1.30
N GLN A 237 23.52 0.52 1.08
CA GLN A 237 24.51 0.27 2.14
C GLN A 237 25.11 1.56 2.71
N VAL A 238 25.45 2.53 1.87
CA VAL A 238 25.97 3.83 2.31
C VAL A 238 24.93 4.59 3.12
N GLU A 239 23.67 4.58 2.70
CA GLU A 239 22.56 5.21 3.44
C GLU A 239 22.34 4.55 4.81
N GLU A 240 22.39 3.21 4.88
CA GLU A 240 22.31 2.47 6.14
C GLU A 240 23.46 2.80 7.09
N LEU A 241 24.70 2.82 6.57
CA LEU A 241 25.89 3.20 7.35
C LEU A 241 25.81 4.63 7.86
N MET A 242 25.31 5.56 7.04
CA MET A 242 25.06 6.95 7.45
C MET A 242 23.98 7.03 8.52
N SER A 243 22.89 6.29 8.39
CA SER A 243 21.81 6.19 9.39
C SER A 243 22.34 5.66 10.73
N LEU A 244 23.14 4.60 10.70
CA LEU A 244 23.78 4.02 11.87
C LEU A 244 24.77 4.98 12.52
N THR A 245 25.60 5.66 11.74
CA THR A 245 26.55 6.67 12.22
C THR A 245 25.83 7.84 12.90
N ASN A 246 24.72 8.30 12.30
CA ASN A 246 23.87 9.35 12.88
C ASN A 246 23.19 8.91 14.18
N LYS A 247 22.73 7.65 14.26
CA LYS A 247 22.19 7.07 15.51
C LYS A 247 23.29 6.97 16.57
N HIS A 248 24.47 6.46 16.20
CA HIS A 248 25.63 6.39 17.09
C HIS A 248 26.02 7.77 17.62
N GLY A 249 26.07 8.79 16.75
CA GLY A 249 26.33 10.18 17.15
C GLY A 249 25.28 10.73 18.12
N ARG A 250 24.00 10.42 17.92
CA ARG A 250 22.92 10.78 18.86
C ARG A 250 23.12 10.10 20.22
N PHE A 251 23.37 8.79 20.25
CA PHE A 251 23.62 8.07 21.49
C PHE A 251 24.87 8.56 22.20
N SER A 252 25.97 8.80 21.47
CA SER A 252 27.21 9.35 22.01
C SER A 252 27.01 10.73 22.67
N LYS A 253 26.07 11.56 22.17
CA LYS A 253 25.71 12.84 22.79
C LYS A 253 24.80 12.72 24.02
N VAL A 254 23.90 11.73 24.06
CA VAL A 254 22.87 11.60 25.12
C VAL A 254 23.35 10.72 26.28
N LEU A 255 24.06 9.63 25.99
CA LEU A 255 24.51 8.65 26.98
C LEU A 255 25.38 9.26 28.10
N PRO A 256 26.32 10.19 27.84
CA PRO A 256 27.08 10.86 28.90
C PRO A 256 26.18 11.68 29.83
N LYS A 257 25.19 12.39 29.27
CA LYS A 257 24.23 13.18 30.06
C LYS A 257 23.37 12.29 30.96
N LEU A 258 22.93 11.14 30.45
CA LEU A 258 22.19 10.16 31.24
C LEU A 258 23.05 9.53 32.33
N LYS A 259 24.32 9.19 32.03
CA LYS A 259 25.28 8.70 33.03
C LYS A 259 25.50 9.72 34.15
N GLU A 260 25.67 10.99 33.80
CA GLU A 260 25.88 12.05 34.79
C GLU A 260 24.63 12.30 35.64
N LYS A 261 23.44 12.36 35.03
CA LYS A 261 22.17 12.46 35.78
C LYS A 261 22.00 11.27 36.73
N LEU A 262 22.28 10.05 36.27
CA LEU A 262 22.21 8.86 37.10
C LEU A 262 23.19 8.93 38.29
N ARG A 263 24.40 9.43 38.07
CA ARG A 263 25.39 9.64 39.12
C ARG A 263 24.90 10.68 40.14
N GLN A 264 24.35 11.79 39.68
CA GLN A 264 23.76 12.84 40.52
C GLN A 264 22.62 12.29 41.38
N THR A 265 21.65 11.61 40.77
CA THR A 265 20.52 11.01 41.51
C THR A 265 21.00 9.95 42.52
N ARG A 266 22.03 9.15 42.20
CA ARG A 266 22.60 8.20 43.17
C ARG A 266 23.20 8.90 44.39
N LEU A 267 23.93 10.00 44.19
CA LEU A 267 24.48 10.79 45.28
C LEU A 267 23.38 11.44 46.12
N GLU A 268 22.35 12.00 45.50
CA GLU A 268 21.19 12.57 46.22
C GLU A 268 20.43 11.53 47.05
N VAL A 269 20.25 10.32 46.50
CA VAL A 269 19.63 9.21 47.25
C VAL A 269 20.49 8.80 48.44
N GLN A 270 21.81 8.76 48.27
CA GLN A 270 22.73 8.45 49.37
C GLN A 270 22.68 9.54 50.46
N ASP A 271 22.70 10.82 50.08
CA ASP A 271 22.61 11.95 50.99
C ASP A 271 21.28 11.96 51.77
N LYS A 272 20.16 11.75 51.09
CA LYS A 272 18.84 11.63 51.74
C LYS A 272 18.74 10.43 52.68
N ARG A 273 19.38 9.31 52.35
CA ARG A 273 19.45 8.15 53.25
C ARG A 273 20.26 8.47 54.50
N GLN A 274 21.35 9.21 54.36
CA GLN A 274 22.15 9.66 55.49
C GLN A 274 21.34 10.61 56.39
N GLN A 275 20.65 11.59 55.80
CA GLN A 275 19.74 12.49 56.53
C GLN A 275 18.62 11.73 57.25
N LEU A 276 18.07 10.68 56.62
CA LEU A 276 17.05 9.84 57.26
C LEU A 276 17.60 9.13 58.49
N VAL A 277 18.80 8.55 58.41
CA VAL A 277 19.45 7.89 59.55
C VAL A 277 19.70 8.87 60.70
N GLU A 278 20.14 10.10 60.40
CA GLU A 278 20.34 11.14 61.42
C GLU A 278 19.04 11.56 62.10
N VAL A 279 17.95 11.71 61.34
CA VAL A 279 16.62 12.01 61.89
C VAL A 279 16.08 10.84 62.72
N GLU A 280 16.26 9.60 62.26
CA GLU A 280 15.85 8.40 63.00
C GLU A 280 16.61 8.29 64.33
N ALA A 281 17.92 8.57 64.33
CA ALA A 281 18.73 8.62 65.54
C ALA A 281 18.22 9.72 66.51
N ALA A 282 18.00 10.94 66.01
CA ALA A 282 17.46 12.03 66.82
C ALA A 282 16.08 11.71 67.40
N VAL A 283 15.20 11.07 66.63
CA VAL A 283 13.89 10.62 67.11
C VAL A 283 14.02 9.54 68.17
N ALA A 284 14.92 8.58 68.00
CA ALA A 284 15.19 7.53 68.99
C ALA A 284 15.68 8.14 70.32
N GLU A 285 16.62 9.09 70.28
CA GLU A 285 17.09 9.83 71.45
C GLU A 285 15.96 10.60 72.15
N LYS A 286 15.13 11.31 71.40
CA LYS A 286 13.98 12.04 71.98
C LYS A 286 12.94 11.11 72.60
N LYS A 287 12.69 9.94 71.99
CA LYS A 287 11.81 8.90 72.56
C LYS A 287 12.37 8.35 73.86
N GLU A 288 13.67 8.11 73.92
CA GLU A 288 14.33 7.66 75.15
C GLU A 288 14.24 8.71 76.25
N LEU A 289 14.55 9.97 75.94
CA LEU A 289 14.43 11.10 76.88
C LEU A 289 12.99 11.27 77.39
N LEU A 290 12.00 11.16 76.50
CA LEU A 290 10.59 11.21 76.89
C LEU A 290 10.21 10.05 77.81
N THR A 291 10.75 8.86 77.56
CA THR A 291 10.50 7.68 78.40
C THR A 291 11.12 7.86 79.80
N ARG A 292 12.37 8.35 79.87
CA ARG A 292 13.05 8.67 81.15
C ARG A 292 12.31 9.75 81.94
N THR A 293 11.86 10.82 81.28
CA THR A 293 11.10 11.91 81.93
C THR A 293 9.72 11.45 82.40
N LYS A 294 9.01 10.62 81.65
CA LYS A 294 7.76 9.97 82.09
C LYS A 294 7.98 9.12 83.34
N GLN A 295 9.01 8.27 83.34
CA GLN A 295 9.37 7.46 84.51
C GLN A 295 9.69 8.31 85.74
N ALA A 296 10.44 9.41 85.58
CA ALA A 296 10.74 10.33 86.67
C ALA A 296 9.48 11.01 87.22
N ARG A 297 8.59 11.50 86.33
CA ARG A 297 7.28 12.05 86.72
C ARG A 297 6.46 11.03 87.48
N ASP A 298 6.37 9.80 86.99
CA ASP A 298 5.57 8.73 87.62
C ASP A 298 6.16 8.33 88.99
N SER A 299 7.49 8.41 89.16
CA SER A 299 8.12 8.26 90.47
C SER A 299 7.76 9.39 91.42
N LEU A 300 7.86 10.64 90.98
CA LEU A 300 7.49 11.81 91.78
C LEU A 300 6.00 11.78 92.16
N GLN A 301 5.12 11.35 91.25
CA GLN A 301 3.70 11.16 91.56
C GLN A 301 3.49 10.12 92.65
N ARG A 302 4.16 8.96 92.56
CA ARG A 302 4.12 7.92 93.60
C ARG A 302 4.64 8.43 94.94
N ASP A 303 5.75 9.16 94.94
CA ASP A 303 6.33 9.71 96.16
C ASP A 303 5.45 10.82 96.75
N ASN A 304 4.82 11.65 95.91
CA ASN A 304 3.87 12.67 96.36
C ASN A 304 2.65 12.04 97.05
N LEU A 305 2.07 10.99 96.44
CA LEU A 305 0.98 10.22 97.04
C LEU A 305 1.39 9.61 98.39
N ARG A 306 2.57 8.98 98.47
CA ARG A 306 3.11 8.44 99.73
C ARG A 306 3.31 9.51 100.80
N LEU A 307 3.78 10.71 100.43
CA LEU A 307 3.92 11.82 101.36
C LEU A 307 2.57 12.37 101.81
N GLN A 308 1.57 12.43 100.92
CA GLN A 308 0.20 12.78 101.28
C GLN A 308 -0.39 11.78 102.28
N GLU A 309 -0.20 10.47 102.05
CA GLU A 309 -0.61 9.42 102.99
C GLU A 309 0.08 9.58 104.36
N ARG A 310 1.39 9.82 104.37
CA ARG A 310 2.18 10.00 105.62
C ARG A 310 1.80 11.25 106.41
N ARG A 311 1.27 12.29 105.77
CA ARG A 311 0.80 13.50 106.46
C ARG A 311 -0.44 13.22 107.33
N GLY A 312 -1.19 12.14 107.09
CA GLY A 312 -2.33 11.76 107.91
C GLY A 312 -3.32 12.92 108.12
N LEU A 313 -3.79 13.10 109.36
CA LEU A 313 -4.67 14.20 109.77
C LEU A 313 -4.09 15.59 109.50
N LEU A 314 -2.77 15.77 109.62
CA LEU A 314 -2.11 17.06 109.33
C LEU A 314 -2.24 17.48 107.85
N GLY A 315 -2.51 16.52 106.96
CA GLY A 315 -2.76 16.78 105.55
C GLY A 315 -4.17 17.27 105.25
N ASN A 316 -5.13 17.02 106.14
CA ASN A 316 -6.53 17.39 105.99
C ASN A 316 -6.94 18.38 107.08
N ARG A 317 -6.80 19.67 106.76
CA ARG A 317 -7.08 20.78 107.69
C ARG A 317 -8.50 20.74 108.27
N VAL A 318 -9.49 20.33 107.47
CA VAL A 318 -10.89 20.26 107.91
C VAL A 318 -11.03 19.17 108.98
N LEU A 319 -10.53 17.97 108.70
CA LEU A 319 -10.61 16.87 109.65
C LEU A 319 -9.80 17.15 110.92
N LEU A 320 -8.63 17.79 110.80
CA LEU A 320 -7.84 18.20 111.96
C LEU A 320 -8.58 19.21 112.83
N GLN A 321 -9.20 20.22 112.20
CA GLN A 321 -10.00 21.22 112.91
C GLN A 321 -11.21 20.58 113.60
N ASP A 322 -11.92 19.64 112.96
CA ASP A 322 -13.01 18.90 113.60
C ASP A 322 -12.52 18.09 114.82
N PHE A 323 -11.31 17.52 114.75
CA PHE A 323 -10.68 16.84 115.88
C PHE A 323 -10.33 17.81 117.02
N GLU A 324 -9.82 18.99 116.71
CA GLU A 324 -9.55 20.05 117.70
C GLU A 324 -10.86 20.53 118.35
N ASP A 325 -11.89 20.84 117.55
CA ASP A 325 -13.20 21.29 118.02
C ASP A 325 -13.89 20.22 118.89
N THR A 326 -13.74 18.93 118.56
CA THR A 326 -14.29 17.83 119.37
C THR A 326 -13.52 17.64 120.67
N LEU A 327 -12.20 17.81 120.69
CA LEU A 327 -11.42 17.80 121.92
C LEU A 327 -11.81 18.96 122.83
N ASP A 328 -11.94 20.18 122.28
CA ASP A 328 -12.40 21.35 123.02
C ASP A 328 -13.80 21.13 123.61
N ALA A 329 -14.71 20.53 122.85
CA ALA A 329 -16.04 20.18 123.33
C ALA A 329 -16.02 19.14 124.47
N VAL A 330 -15.14 18.13 124.38
CA VAL A 330 -14.96 17.13 125.44
C VAL A 330 -14.41 17.77 126.71
N GLU A 331 -13.39 18.63 126.61
CA GLU A 331 -12.85 19.35 127.77
C GLU A 331 -13.92 20.23 128.44
N GLN A 332 -14.79 20.86 127.66
CA GLN A 332 -15.91 21.63 128.20
C GLN A 332 -16.89 20.73 128.96
N GLN A 333 -17.23 19.56 128.42
CA GLN A 333 -18.09 18.58 129.09
C GLN A 333 -17.47 18.02 130.37
N GLU A 334 -16.16 17.74 130.38
CA GLU A 334 -15.43 17.30 131.58
C GLU A 334 -15.47 18.35 132.69
N LYS A 335 -15.22 19.63 132.35
CA LYS A 335 -15.34 20.75 133.30
C LYS A 335 -16.76 20.88 133.87
N GLN A 336 -17.78 20.70 133.04
CA GLN A 336 -19.17 20.68 133.51
C GLN A 336 -19.44 19.51 134.46
N LEU A 337 -18.90 18.33 134.17
CA LEU A 337 -19.00 17.15 135.04
C LEU A 337 -18.32 17.36 136.39
N GLU A 338 -17.12 17.95 136.40
CA GLU A 338 -16.41 18.30 137.63
C GLU A 338 -17.19 19.32 138.46
N ASN A 339 -17.75 20.35 137.83
CA ASN A 339 -18.61 21.31 138.50
C ASN A 339 -19.86 20.65 139.10
N LEU A 340 -20.50 19.73 138.37
CA LEU A 340 -21.65 18.97 138.88
C LEU A 340 -21.26 18.05 140.04
N LYS A 341 -20.07 17.43 140.00
CA LYS A 341 -19.55 16.64 141.13
C LYS A 341 -19.29 17.51 142.36
N LEU A 342 -18.76 18.72 142.18
CA LEU A 342 -18.60 19.69 143.26
C LEU A 342 -19.95 20.11 143.85
N GLN A 343 -20.93 20.44 143.01
CA GLN A 343 -22.29 20.75 143.44
C GLN A 343 -22.96 19.58 144.16
N LEU A 344 -22.78 18.34 143.68
CA LEU A 344 -23.27 17.15 144.36
C LEU A 344 -22.60 16.98 145.73
N ALA A 345 -21.29 17.18 145.83
CA ALA A 345 -20.57 17.15 147.10
C ALA A 345 -21.06 18.25 148.06
N GLU A 346 -21.35 19.45 147.56
CA GLU A 346 -21.96 20.55 148.32
C GLU A 346 -23.38 20.22 148.80
N ILE A 347 -24.22 19.62 147.95
CA ILE A 347 -25.58 19.19 148.32
C ILE A 347 -25.52 18.05 149.34
N ILE A 348 -24.65 17.06 149.17
CA ILE A 348 -24.44 15.99 150.15
C ILE A 348 -24.03 16.58 151.50
N SER A 349 -23.06 17.50 151.50
CA SER A 349 -22.65 18.28 152.70
C SER A 349 -23.82 19.05 153.32
N CYS A 350 -24.65 19.73 152.52
CA CYS A 350 -25.83 20.44 152.99
C CYS A 350 -26.90 19.50 153.56
N CYS A 351 -27.15 18.36 152.92
CA CYS A 351 -28.08 17.33 153.39
C CYS A 351 -27.58 16.66 154.68
N ASP A 352 -26.29 16.41 154.82
CA ASP A 352 -25.69 15.92 156.06
C ASP A 352 -25.84 16.97 157.19
N ASN A 353 -25.67 18.26 156.88
CA ASN A 353 -25.91 19.36 157.83
C ASN A 353 -27.40 19.56 158.20
N MET A 354 -28.34 19.26 157.30
CA MET A 354 -29.77 19.26 157.64
C MET A 354 -30.18 18.01 158.42
N ARG A 355 -29.54 16.86 158.17
CA ARG A 355 -29.76 15.62 158.93
C ARG A 355 -29.33 15.80 160.39
N THR A 356 -28.25 16.54 160.66
CA THR A 356 -27.83 16.91 162.03
C THR A 356 -28.68 18.00 162.69
N LEU A 357 -29.59 18.65 161.95
CA LEU A 357 -30.53 19.65 162.50
C LEU A 357 -31.94 19.08 162.79
N ILE A 358 -32.22 17.85 162.36
CA ILE A 358 -33.51 17.16 162.50
C ILE A 358 -33.44 16.00 163.52
N GLU A 359 -32.23 15.67 164.01
CA GLU A 359 -31.96 14.87 165.22
C GLU A 359 -31.69 15.79 166.41
#